data_AF-A0A2N3EHT7-F1
#
_entry.id   AF-A0A2N3EHT7-F1
#
_cell.length_a   1.000
_cell.length_b   1.000
_cell.length_c   1.000
_cell.angle_alpha   90.00
_cell.angle_beta   90.00
_cell.angle_gamma   90.00
#
_symmetry.space_group_name_H-M   'P 1'
#
loop_
_entity.id
_entity.type
_entity.pdbx_description
1 polymer ?
#
loop_
_entity_poly.entity_id
_entity_poly.type
_entity_poly.pdbx_seq_one_letter_code
_entity_poly.pdbx_strand_id
1 'polypeptide(L)'
;MAARHRGAYSTVECYEALPEPLERVLTGSTFGARLFRRGWGLKRLEKKLGRRRTKLTETQLKNGRAVVWGEARAPDGTLRRARLETPDTHLYSAEAVLVLARRALAGDARPGFQLPSAIGGAALVEDIAGVAWRELADPSDILALEIDHPLAADAKRA
;
A
#
# COMPACT_ATOMS: atom_id res chain seq x y z
N MET A 1 -29.07 -7.95 -13.42
CA MET A 1 -28.39 -7.32 -14.57
C MET A 1 -26.99 -6.92 -14.11
N ALA A 2 -26.02 -7.84 -14.22
CA ALA A 2 -24.67 -7.62 -13.70
C ALA A 2 -23.82 -6.86 -14.73
N ALA A 3 -23.38 -5.66 -14.39
CA ALA A 3 -22.45 -4.90 -15.20
C ALA A 3 -21.13 -5.67 -15.32
N ARG A 4 -20.82 -6.16 -16.52
CA ARG A 4 -19.55 -6.83 -16.82
C ARG A 4 -18.45 -5.77 -16.91
N HIS A 5 -17.76 -5.49 -15.81
CA HIS A 5 -16.43 -4.87 -15.91
C HIS A 5 -15.45 -5.92 -16.46
N ARG A 6 -15.34 -6.05 -17.78
CA ARG A 6 -14.17 -6.66 -18.43
C ARG A 6 -13.01 -5.67 -18.28
N GLY A 7 -12.34 -5.69 -17.12
CA GLY A 7 -11.01 -5.10 -17.01
C GLY A 7 -9.99 -5.92 -17.79
N ALA A 8 -8.78 -5.40 -17.96
CA ALA A 8 -7.66 -6.14 -18.56
C ALA A 8 -7.23 -7.37 -17.73
N TYR A 9 -7.70 -7.49 -16.49
CA TYR A 9 -7.34 -8.53 -15.54
C TYR A 9 -8.58 -9.34 -15.15
N SER A 10 -8.43 -10.67 -15.04
CA SER A 10 -9.51 -11.57 -14.59
C SER A 10 -9.65 -11.61 -13.07
N THR A 11 -8.54 -11.44 -12.35
CA THR A 11 -8.45 -11.51 -10.89
C THR A 11 -7.40 -10.52 -10.40
N VAL A 12 -7.65 -9.88 -9.26
CA VAL A 12 -6.67 -9.07 -8.53
C VAL A 12 -6.74 -9.46 -7.07
N GLU A 13 -5.60 -9.84 -6.50
CA GLU A 13 -5.46 -10.19 -5.09
C GLU A 13 -4.51 -9.18 -4.45
N CYS A 14 -4.93 -8.62 -3.31
CA CYS A 14 -4.16 -7.63 -2.57
C CYS A 14 -3.83 -8.20 -1.19
N TYR A 15 -2.56 -8.17 -0.85
CA TYR A 15 -2.05 -8.59 0.45
C TYR A 15 -1.44 -7.39 1.15
N GLU A 16 -1.59 -7.36 2.46
CA GLU A 16 -0.94 -6.37 3.33
C GLU A 16 -0.06 -7.11 4.32
N ALA A 17 1.18 -6.65 4.46
CA ALA A 17 2.08 -7.20 5.46
C ALA A 17 1.67 -6.71 6.84
N LEU A 18 1.31 -7.65 7.71
CA LEU A 18 0.96 -7.38 9.10
C LEU A 18 2.16 -7.66 10.00
N PRO A 19 2.43 -6.83 11.02
CA PRO A 19 3.45 -7.16 12.01
C PRO A 19 3.01 -8.39 12.82
N GLU A 20 3.94 -9.31 13.13
CA GLU A 20 3.62 -10.58 13.82
C GLU A 20 2.73 -10.44 15.07
N PRO A 21 2.93 -9.43 15.97
CA PRO A 21 2.09 -9.32 17.14
C PRO A 21 0.62 -9.07 16.78
N LEU A 22 0.36 -8.36 15.69
CA LEU A 22 -0.99 -8.09 15.21
C LEU A 22 -1.60 -9.33 14.55
N GLU A 23 -0.82 -10.06 13.77
CA GLU A 23 -1.25 -11.34 13.18
C GLU A 23 -1.72 -12.32 14.26
N ARG A 24 -0.95 -12.51 15.34
CA ARG A 24 -1.32 -13.40 16.46
C ARG A 24 -2.60 -12.99 17.16
N VAL A 25 -2.85 -11.68 17.24
CA VAL A 25 -4.09 -11.14 17.83
C VAL A 25 -5.29 -11.37 16.91
N LEU A 26 -5.11 -11.21 15.59
CA LEU A 26 -6.19 -11.35 14.60
C LEU A 26 -6.54 -12.82 14.31
N THR A 27 -5.56 -13.71 14.36
CA THR A 27 -5.73 -15.17 14.18
C THR A 27 -6.10 -15.90 15.48
N GLY A 28 -5.84 -15.26 16.63
CA GLY A 28 -6.20 -15.76 17.96
C GLY A 28 -7.70 -15.96 18.14
N SER A 29 -8.07 -16.88 19.04
CA SER A 29 -9.44 -17.38 19.24
C SER A 29 -10.53 -16.29 19.20
N THR A 30 -11.55 -16.57 18.39
CA THR A 30 -12.76 -15.77 18.15
C THR A 30 -13.53 -15.40 19.43
N PHE A 31 -13.29 -16.10 20.54
CA PHE A 31 -13.91 -15.80 21.83
C PHE A 31 -13.45 -14.45 22.41
N GLY A 32 -12.15 -14.16 22.35
CA GLY A 32 -11.59 -12.88 22.78
C GLY A 32 -12.07 -11.73 21.89
N ALA A 33 -12.08 -11.95 20.57
CA ALA A 33 -12.62 -11.01 19.59
C ALA A 33 -14.12 -10.73 19.83
N ARG A 34 -14.92 -11.73 20.19
CA ARG A 34 -16.35 -11.58 20.51
C ARG A 34 -16.58 -10.74 21.77
N LEU A 35 -15.75 -10.88 22.79
CA LEU A 35 -15.77 -10.03 23.99
C LEU A 35 -15.27 -8.61 23.71
N PHE A 36 -14.25 -8.45 22.86
CA PHE A 36 -13.73 -7.16 22.43
C PHE A 36 -14.73 -6.37 21.55
N ARG A 37 -15.54 -7.08 20.75
CA ARG A 37 -16.64 -6.53 19.94
C ARG A 37 -17.86 -6.10 20.74
N ARG A 38 -18.01 -6.55 22.00
CA ARG A 38 -18.95 -5.88 22.92
C ARG A 38 -18.36 -4.46 23.15
N GLY A 39 -19.12 -3.41 22.85
CA GLY A 39 -18.63 -2.04 22.58
C GLY A 39 -17.82 -1.28 23.67
N TRP A 40 -17.49 -1.91 24.78
CA TRP A 40 -16.63 -1.39 25.85
C TRP A 40 -15.13 -1.55 25.48
N GLY A 41 -14.75 -2.61 24.78
CA GLY A 41 -13.38 -2.81 24.26
C GLY A 41 -13.04 -1.80 23.15
N LEU A 42 -13.92 -1.69 22.16
CA LEU A 42 -13.77 -0.75 21.04
C LEU A 42 -13.66 0.71 21.50
N LYS A 43 -14.57 1.18 22.38
CA LYS A 43 -14.54 2.55 22.92
C LYS A 43 -13.25 2.86 23.69
N ARG A 44 -12.67 1.88 24.41
CA ARG A 44 -11.38 2.06 25.09
C ARG A 44 -10.23 2.18 24.10
N LEU A 45 -10.25 1.36 23.05
CA LEU A 45 -9.25 1.41 21.98
C LEU A 45 -9.32 2.76 21.25
N GLU A 46 -10.51 3.19 20.83
CA GLU A 46 -10.75 4.51 20.22
C GLU A 46 -10.23 5.64 21.11
N LYS A 47 -10.57 5.62 22.41
CA LYS A 47 -10.08 6.62 23.37
C LYS A 47 -8.55 6.60 23.51
N LYS A 48 -7.91 5.44 23.40
CA LYS A 48 -6.45 5.30 23.46
C LYS A 48 -5.80 5.79 22.15
N LEU A 49 -6.40 5.50 21.01
CA LEU A 49 -5.95 5.98 19.69
C LEU A 49 -6.10 7.49 19.57
N GLY A 50 -7.24 8.05 20.01
CA GLY A 50 -7.48 9.49 20.02
C GLY A 50 -6.56 10.28 20.98
N ARG A 51 -5.89 9.60 21.92
CA ARG A 51 -4.86 10.18 22.80
C ARG A 51 -3.45 10.14 22.19
N ARG A 52 -3.22 9.33 21.15
CA ARG A 52 -1.95 9.35 20.40
C ARG A 52 -1.94 10.57 19.49
N ARG A 53 -0.77 11.18 19.28
CA ARG A 53 -0.62 12.25 18.28
C ARG A 53 -1.01 11.69 16.92
N THR A 54 -2.15 12.13 16.41
CA THR A 54 -2.66 11.73 15.07
C THR A 54 -1.79 12.28 13.95
N LYS A 55 -1.03 13.36 14.22
CA LYS A 55 -0.13 13.97 13.24
C LYS A 55 1.23 13.30 13.30
N LEU A 56 1.65 12.71 12.18
CA LEU A 56 3.02 12.25 11.98
C LEU A 56 3.99 13.42 12.15
N THR A 57 5.09 13.16 12.84
CA THR A 57 6.19 14.13 12.97
C THR A 57 6.95 14.24 11.65
N GLU A 58 7.63 15.37 11.44
CA GLU A 58 8.45 15.59 10.25
C GLU A 58 9.53 14.50 10.08
N THR A 59 10.16 14.08 11.18
CA THR A 59 11.12 12.98 11.18
C THR A 59 10.49 11.66 10.74
N GLN A 60 9.26 11.37 11.18
CA GLN A 60 8.53 10.17 10.75
C GLN A 60 8.20 10.21 9.26
N LEU A 61 7.76 11.36 8.74
CA LEU A 61 7.49 11.53 7.31
C LEU A 61 8.77 11.40 6.47
N LYS A 62 9.88 11.97 6.94
CA LYS A 62 11.16 11.93 6.23
C LYS A 62 11.76 10.53 6.16
N ASN A 63 11.60 9.74 7.23
CA ASN A 63 12.19 8.40 7.35
C ASN A 63 11.22 7.29 6.94
N GLY A 64 9.92 7.57 6.90
CA GLY A 64 8.90 6.62 6.49
C GLY A 64 9.11 6.18 5.05
N ARG A 65 8.92 4.88 4.81
CA ARG A 65 9.00 4.24 3.50
C ARG A 65 7.89 3.22 3.40
N ALA A 66 7.43 2.95 2.19
CA ALA A 66 6.61 1.78 1.90
C ALA A 66 7.19 1.01 0.73
N VAL A 67 6.96 -0.30 0.75
CA VAL A 67 7.38 -1.23 -0.28
C VAL A 67 6.13 -1.93 -0.78
N VAL A 68 5.94 -1.93 -2.09
CA VAL A 68 4.87 -2.66 -2.77
C VAL A 68 5.51 -3.65 -3.72
N TRP A 69 5.01 -4.88 -3.70
CA TRP A 69 5.36 -5.91 -4.66
C TRP A 69 4.13 -6.28 -5.46
N GLY A 70 4.31 -6.53 -6.75
CA GLY A 70 3.24 -6.98 -7.63
C GLY A 70 3.71 -8.13 -8.51
N GLU A 71 2.82 -9.10 -8.73
CA GLU A 71 2.95 -10.15 -9.73
C GLU A 71 1.76 -10.10 -10.68
N ALA A 72 2.05 -10.21 -11.97
CA ALA A 72 1.06 -10.36 -13.03
C ALA A 72 1.31 -11.68 -13.76
N ARG A 73 0.25 -12.48 -13.90
CA ARG A 73 0.25 -13.71 -14.70
C ARG A 73 -0.62 -13.53 -15.95
N ALA A 74 -0.03 -13.78 -17.10
CA ALA A 74 -0.75 -13.80 -18.37
C ALA A 74 -1.38 -15.18 -18.65
N PRO A 75 -2.41 -15.27 -19.51
CA PRO A 75 -3.05 -16.54 -19.86
C PRO A 75 -2.11 -17.56 -20.52
N ASP A 76 -1.04 -17.09 -21.16
CA ASP A 76 0.00 -17.92 -21.77
C ASP A 76 1.02 -18.47 -20.76
N GLY A 77 0.85 -18.15 -19.46
CA GLY A 77 1.75 -18.55 -18.38
C GLY A 77 2.88 -17.57 -18.10
N THR A 78 3.02 -16.48 -18.86
CA THR A 78 4.06 -15.47 -18.61
C THR A 78 3.85 -14.82 -17.25
N LEU A 79 4.92 -14.74 -16.46
CA LEU A 79 4.97 -14.08 -15.17
C LEU A 79 5.81 -12.80 -15.26
N ARG A 80 5.28 -11.71 -14.70
CA ARG A 80 5.99 -10.45 -14.52
C ARG A 80 5.89 -10.02 -13.08
N ARG A 81 7.01 -9.61 -12.48
CA ARG A 81 7.07 -9.20 -11.07
C ARG A 81 7.81 -7.89 -10.97
N ALA A 82 7.36 -7.01 -10.09
CA ALA A 82 8.01 -5.73 -9.86
C ALA A 82 7.96 -5.36 -8.38
N ARG A 83 8.95 -4.58 -7.97
CA ARG A 83 8.99 -3.92 -6.66
C ARG A 83 8.92 -2.41 -6.87
N LEU A 84 8.13 -1.76 -6.04
CA LEU A 84 8.03 -0.32 -5.92
C LEU A 84 8.42 0.08 -4.50
N GLU A 85 9.34 1.01 -4.38
CA GLU A 85 9.71 1.65 -3.12
C GLU A 85 9.24 3.10 -3.18
N THR A 86 8.60 3.56 -2.11
CA THR A 86 8.05 4.91 -2.03
C THR A 86 8.56 5.63 -0.77
N PRO A 87 8.46 6.96 -0.73
CA PRO A 87 8.46 7.71 0.52
C PRO A 87 7.32 7.25 1.44
N ASP A 88 7.20 7.89 2.61
CA ASP A 88 6.05 7.72 3.50
C ASP A 88 4.73 7.80 2.72
N THR A 89 3.79 6.92 3.03
CA THR A 89 2.54 6.75 2.26
C THR A 89 1.69 8.01 2.23
N HIS A 90 1.76 8.86 3.26
CA HIS A 90 1.06 10.14 3.28
C HIS A 90 1.72 11.15 2.32
N LEU A 91 3.05 11.21 2.30
CA LEU A 91 3.79 12.04 1.35
C LEU A 91 3.56 11.57 -0.09
N TYR A 92 3.67 10.26 -0.33
CA TYR A 92 3.38 9.65 -1.63
C TYR A 92 1.97 10.03 -2.12
N SER A 93 0.96 9.91 -1.26
CA SER A 93 -0.42 10.22 -1.64
C SER A 93 -0.60 11.71 -1.96
N ALA A 94 0.03 12.60 -1.20
CA ALA A 94 -0.02 14.04 -1.45
C ALA A 94 0.64 14.40 -2.79
N GLU A 95 1.83 13.87 -3.06
CA GLU A 95 2.56 14.10 -4.32
C GLU A 95 1.82 13.51 -5.52
N ALA A 96 1.25 12.31 -5.42
CA ALA A 96 0.45 11.70 -6.49
C ALA A 96 -0.73 12.59 -6.91
N VAL A 97 -1.41 13.22 -5.94
CA VAL A 97 -2.50 14.16 -6.22
C VAL A 97 -1.98 15.38 -6.96
N LEU A 98 -0.83 15.94 -6.57
CA LEU A 98 -0.24 17.10 -7.24
C LEU A 98 0.17 16.78 -8.68
N VAL A 99 0.79 15.61 -8.92
CA VAL A 99 1.15 15.15 -10.27
C VAL A 99 -0.09 15.05 -11.16
N LEU A 100 -1.14 14.37 -10.68
CA LEU A 100 -2.38 14.20 -11.42
C LEU A 100 -3.10 15.53 -11.68
N ALA A 101 -3.13 16.42 -10.68
CA ALA A 101 -3.72 17.74 -10.83
C ALA A 101 -2.99 18.58 -11.89
N ARG A 102 -1.65 18.53 -11.92
CA ARG A 102 -0.84 19.21 -12.95
C ARG A 102 -1.13 18.66 -14.34
N ARG A 103 -1.19 17.34 -14.51
CA ARG A 103 -1.54 16.70 -15.79
C ARG A 103 -2.95 17.06 -16.24
N ALA A 104 -3.91 17.08 -15.33
CA ALA A 104 -5.26 17.52 -15.64
C ALA A 104 -5.32 18.97 -16.12
N LEU A 105 -4.59 19.89 -15.47
CA LEU A 105 -4.48 21.29 -15.88
C LEU A 105 -3.73 21.47 -17.20
N ALA A 106 -2.81 20.56 -17.54
CA ALA A 106 -2.10 20.55 -18.81
C ALA A 106 -2.94 20.02 -19.99
N GLY A 107 -4.14 19.47 -19.72
CA GLY A 107 -5.04 18.92 -20.73
C GLY A 107 -4.86 17.43 -21.01
N ASP A 108 -4.06 16.72 -20.20
CA ASP A 108 -3.86 15.27 -20.35
C ASP A 108 -5.06 14.45 -19.82
N ALA A 109 -5.92 15.08 -19.02
CA ALA A 109 -7.16 14.47 -18.53
C ALA A 109 -8.34 14.79 -19.46
N ARG A 110 -9.16 13.77 -19.74
CA ARG A 110 -10.41 13.89 -20.47
C ARG A 110 -11.56 14.20 -19.50
N PRO A 111 -12.61 14.90 -19.95
CA PRO A 111 -13.80 15.12 -19.13
C PRO A 111 -14.41 13.79 -18.62
N GLY A 112 -14.78 13.77 -17.34
CA GLY A 112 -15.40 12.62 -16.68
C GLY A 112 -14.48 11.94 -15.67
N PHE A 113 -14.89 10.76 -15.18
CA PHE A 113 -14.10 9.97 -14.24
C PHE A 113 -12.99 9.23 -14.98
N GLN A 114 -11.75 9.33 -14.47
CA GLN A 114 -10.59 8.62 -15.01
C GLN A 114 -9.76 8.00 -13.90
N LEU A 115 -9.20 6.83 -14.19
CA LEU A 115 -8.17 6.22 -13.35
C LEU A 115 -6.83 6.93 -13.57
N PRO A 116 -5.93 6.97 -12.57
CA PRO A 116 -4.58 7.52 -12.73
C PRO A 116 -3.83 6.91 -13.92
N SER A 117 -3.95 5.59 -14.12
CA SER A 117 -3.34 4.88 -15.25
C SER A 117 -3.89 5.33 -16.62
N ALA A 118 -5.11 5.87 -16.68
CA ALA A 118 -5.67 6.42 -17.91
C ALA A 118 -5.16 7.84 -18.23
N ILE A 119 -4.66 8.56 -17.23
CA ILE A 119 -4.10 9.91 -17.38
C ILE A 119 -2.59 9.84 -17.68
N GLY A 120 -1.85 9.05 -16.90
CA GLY A 120 -0.38 9.02 -16.98
C GLY A 120 0.24 7.68 -17.40
N GLY A 121 -0.57 6.66 -17.70
CA GLY A 121 -0.06 5.32 -17.98
C GLY A 121 0.60 4.67 -16.77
N ALA A 122 1.38 3.62 -17.02
CA ALA A 122 2.14 2.92 -15.98
C ALA A 122 3.32 3.74 -15.43
N ALA A 123 3.89 4.62 -16.25
CA ALA A 123 5.03 5.46 -15.89
C ALA A 123 4.67 6.63 -14.96
N LEU A 124 3.39 6.89 -14.68
CA LEU A 124 2.93 7.96 -13.78
C LEU A 124 3.64 7.92 -12.41
N VAL A 125 3.94 6.72 -11.93
CA VAL A 125 4.58 6.54 -10.62
C VAL A 125 6.01 7.07 -10.57
N GLU A 126 6.68 7.16 -11.73
CA GLU A 126 8.04 7.69 -11.87
C GLU A 126 8.09 9.22 -11.72
N ASP A 127 6.97 9.91 -11.93
CA ASP A 127 6.86 11.35 -11.73
C ASP A 127 6.79 11.73 -10.23
N ILE A 128 6.59 10.75 -9.34
CA ILE A 128 6.45 10.98 -7.91
C ILE A 128 7.83 10.97 -7.26
N ALA A 129 8.20 12.09 -6.64
CA ALA A 129 9.51 12.26 -6.04
C ALA A 129 9.84 11.18 -4.98
N GLY A 130 11.04 10.61 -5.07
CA GLY A 130 11.51 9.58 -4.14
C GLY A 130 10.93 8.20 -4.36
N VAL A 131 10.17 7.98 -5.44
CA VAL A 131 9.78 6.66 -5.89
C VAL A 131 10.90 6.00 -6.68
N ALA A 132 11.10 4.71 -6.46
CA ALA A 132 11.91 3.86 -7.33
C ALA A 132 11.18 2.54 -7.58
N TRP A 133 11.20 2.05 -8.81
CA TRP A 133 10.69 0.72 -9.13
C TRP A 133 11.69 -0.08 -9.95
N ARG A 134 11.61 -1.41 -9.84
CA ARG A 134 12.40 -2.33 -10.66
C ARG A 134 11.62 -3.61 -10.95
N GLU A 135 11.84 -4.17 -12.13
CA GLU A 135 11.39 -5.51 -12.45
C GLU A 135 12.24 -6.55 -11.72
N LEU A 136 11.62 -7.63 -11.24
CA LEU A 136 12.28 -8.74 -10.56
C LEU A 136 12.35 -9.93 -11.52
N ALA A 137 13.53 -10.14 -12.10
CA ALA A 137 13.76 -11.19 -13.10
C ALA A 137 13.88 -12.57 -12.42
N ASP A 138 14.58 -12.66 -11.30
CA ASP A 138 14.84 -13.93 -10.61
C ASP A 138 13.93 -14.09 -9.38
N PRO A 139 13.31 -15.27 -9.14
CA PRO A 139 12.60 -15.53 -7.88
C PRO A 139 13.45 -15.31 -6.62
N SER A 140 14.76 -15.50 -6.68
CA SER A 140 15.67 -15.24 -5.57
C SER A 140 15.81 -13.75 -5.23
N ASP A 141 15.51 -12.85 -6.17
CA ASP A 141 15.43 -11.40 -5.92
C ASP A 141 14.34 -11.05 -4.92
N ILE A 142 13.34 -11.93 -4.70
CA ILE A 142 12.29 -11.78 -3.69
C ILE A 142 12.83 -12.09 -2.29
N LEU A 143 13.64 -13.15 -2.15
CA LEU A 143 14.16 -13.59 -0.86
C LEU A 143 15.21 -12.62 -0.30
N ALA A 144 15.98 -11.95 -1.18
CA ALA A 144 16.87 -10.88 -0.76
C ALA A 144 16.11 -9.69 -0.12
N LEU A 145 14.82 -9.50 -0.43
CA LEU A 145 13.99 -8.40 0.10
C LEU A 145 13.62 -8.59 1.57
N GLU A 146 13.45 -9.83 2.03
CA GLU A 146 13.12 -10.13 3.42
C GLU A 146 14.28 -9.80 4.36
N ILE A 147 15.52 -9.81 3.85
CA ILE A 147 16.75 -9.59 4.61
C ILE A 147 17.02 -8.09 4.81
N ASP A 148 16.81 -7.27 3.78
CA ASP A 148 17.14 -5.83 3.80
C ASP A 148 16.07 -4.95 4.47
N HIS A 149 14.81 -5.41 4.53
CA HIS A 149 13.74 -4.71 5.23
C HIS A 149 12.91 -5.70 6.05
N PRO A 150 13.46 -6.22 7.16
CA PRO A 150 12.70 -7.10 8.03
C PRO A 150 11.43 -6.37 8.45
N LEU A 151 10.28 -7.06 8.34
CA LEU A 151 8.97 -6.59 8.78
C LEU A 151 9.05 -6.20 10.26
N ALA A 152 9.45 -4.95 10.52
CA ALA A 152 9.66 -4.29 11.80
C ALA A 152 9.85 -5.23 13.02
N ALA A 153 11.07 -5.73 13.20
CA ALA A 153 11.54 -6.20 14.51
C ALA A 153 11.90 -5.04 15.47
N ASP A 154 11.72 -3.77 15.05
CA ASP A 154 12.07 -2.57 15.81
C ASP A 154 10.90 -1.93 16.58
N ALA A 155 10.00 -2.77 17.09
CA ALA A 155 9.08 -2.36 18.16
C ALA A 155 9.74 -2.46 19.56
N LYS A 156 11.05 -2.20 19.68
CA LYS A 156 11.71 -2.02 20.98
C LYS A 156 12.01 -0.55 21.25
N ARG A 157 11.39 -0.07 22.34
CA ARG A 157 11.67 1.14 23.13
C ARG A 157 11.10 2.47 22.61
N ALA A 158 9.90 2.77 23.09
CA ALA A 158 9.56 4.08 23.67
C ALA A 158 8.56 3.86 24.82
#